data_AF-A0AAW0P4V3-F1
#
_entry.id   AF-A0AAW0P4V3-F1
#
_cell.length_a   1.000
_cell.length_b   1.000
_cell.length_c   1.000
_cell.angle_alpha   90.00
_cell.angle_beta   90.00
_cell.angle_gamma   90.00
#
_symmetry.space_group_name_H-M   'P 1'
#
loop_
_entity.id
_entity.type
_entity.pdbx_description
1 polymer ?
#
loop_
_entity_poly.entity_id
_entity_poly.type
_entity_poly.pdbx_seq_one_letter_code
_entity_poly.pdbx_strand_id
1 'polypeptide(L)'
;MELFFTIVALLSYPWTIVLCSADPKQTRWPLYSRKPLILVWNAPTEDCAPRHGVTLSLDQFYIIASPNEGFVRQNLTIFYKERLGLYPYYEEGGTAVNGGLPQLASITQHCEKMPEGVQKYIREPEAKGLAVIDWEEWRPLWIRNWDIKDVYRNKSREMVKLKNPTWSPDKVAKVAQQEFELSARKFMLETLKYAKV
;
A
#
# COMPACT_ATOMS: atom_id res chain seq x y z
N MET A 1 -34.99 -40.39 71.36
CA MET A 1 -33.63 -40.96 71.31
C MET A 1 -33.26 -41.04 69.85
N GLU A 2 -32.30 -40.19 69.43
CA GLU A 2 -31.49 -40.31 68.19
C GLU A 2 -32.27 -40.22 66.85
N LEU A 3 -31.87 -39.53 65.79
CA LEU A 3 -30.63 -38.84 65.41
C LEU A 3 -31.01 -37.86 64.28
N PHE A 4 -30.52 -36.62 64.37
CA PHE A 4 -30.57 -35.66 63.28
C PHE A 4 -29.61 -36.10 62.15
N PHE A 5 -30.11 -36.26 60.93
CA PHE A 5 -29.28 -36.31 59.73
C PHE A 5 -29.40 -35.00 58.98
N THR A 6 -28.41 -34.14 59.15
CA THR A 6 -28.21 -32.93 58.35
C THR A 6 -27.62 -33.33 57.00
N ILE A 7 -28.40 -33.26 55.92
CA ILE A 7 -27.89 -33.43 54.56
C ILE A 7 -27.29 -32.10 54.12
N VAL A 8 -25.95 -32.03 54.04
CA VAL A 8 -25.25 -30.94 53.39
C VAL A 8 -25.20 -31.22 51.90
N ALA A 9 -26.06 -30.55 51.13
CA ALA A 9 -26.00 -30.58 49.67
C ALA A 9 -24.90 -29.62 49.20
N LEU A 10 -23.74 -30.17 48.82
CA LEU A 10 -22.70 -29.43 48.12
C LEU A 10 -23.13 -29.24 46.65
N LEU A 11 -23.68 -28.06 46.34
CA LEU A 11 -23.91 -27.64 44.96
C LEU A 11 -22.56 -27.27 44.33
N SER A 12 -21.89 -28.25 43.72
CA SER A 12 -20.78 -28.00 42.82
C SER A 12 -21.32 -27.36 41.55
N TYR A 13 -21.36 -26.03 41.48
CA TYR A 13 -21.52 -25.33 40.22
C TYR A 13 -20.28 -25.58 39.37
N PRO A 14 -20.36 -26.30 38.23
CA PRO A 14 -19.25 -26.30 37.30
C PRO A 14 -19.16 -24.89 36.74
N TRP A 15 -18.11 -24.16 37.13
CA TRP A 15 -17.70 -22.97 36.41
C TRP A 15 -17.22 -23.45 35.03
N THR A 16 -18.15 -23.60 34.09
CA THR A 16 -17.81 -23.68 32.68
C THR A 16 -17.23 -22.32 32.31
N ILE A 17 -15.92 -22.21 32.42
CA ILE A 17 -15.15 -21.15 31.78
C ILE A 17 -15.41 -21.33 30.28
N VAL A 18 -16.38 -20.58 29.75
CA VAL A 18 -16.52 -20.40 28.31
C VAL A 18 -15.31 -19.59 27.88
N LEU A 19 -14.24 -20.30 27.54
CA LEU A 19 -13.14 -19.76 26.75
C LEU A 19 -13.75 -19.42 25.39
N CYS A 20 -14.21 -18.18 25.23
CA CYS A 20 -14.44 -17.58 23.92
C CYS A 20 -13.09 -17.50 23.21
N SER A 21 -12.64 -18.61 22.61
CA SER A 21 -11.61 -18.57 21.60
C SER A 21 -12.24 -17.86 20.40
N ALA A 22 -11.81 -16.64 20.12
CA ALA A 22 -12.15 -15.99 18.87
C ALA A 22 -11.68 -16.91 17.73
N ASP A 23 -12.60 -17.31 16.85
CA ASP A 23 -12.22 -18.11 15.68
C ASP A 23 -11.14 -17.35 14.90
N PRO A 24 -10.00 -18.00 14.60
CA PRO A 24 -8.96 -17.36 13.81
C PRO A 24 -9.55 -17.05 12.43
N LYS A 25 -9.52 -15.77 12.03
CA LYS A 25 -9.96 -15.36 10.70
C LYS A 25 -9.14 -16.12 9.64
N GLN A 26 -9.83 -16.76 8.70
CA GLN A 26 -9.19 -17.48 7.61
C GLN A 26 -8.25 -16.54 6.83
N THR A 27 -6.98 -16.93 6.75
CA THR A 27 -5.98 -16.22 5.93
C THR A 27 -5.97 -16.76 4.51
N ARG A 28 -5.44 -16.00 3.56
CA ARG A 28 -5.16 -16.54 2.21
C ARG A 28 -4.17 -17.70 2.32
N TRP A 29 -4.28 -18.65 1.39
CA TRP A 29 -3.26 -19.70 1.24
C TRP A 29 -1.89 -19.08 0.98
N PRO A 30 -0.79 -19.70 1.47
CA PRO A 30 0.55 -19.19 1.23
C PRO A 30 0.84 -19.07 -0.27
N LEU A 31 1.67 -18.08 -0.63
CA LEU A 31 2.04 -17.83 -2.04
C LEU A 31 2.65 -19.07 -2.71
N TYR A 32 3.40 -19.87 -1.95
CA TYR A 32 3.96 -21.15 -2.37
C TYR A 32 3.48 -22.28 -1.44
N SER A 33 3.14 -23.42 -2.04
CA SER A 33 2.67 -24.60 -1.30
C SER A 33 3.69 -25.00 -0.21
N ARG A 34 3.19 -25.24 1.00
CA ARG A 34 3.96 -25.65 2.19
C ARG A 34 5.03 -24.63 2.65
N LYS A 35 4.96 -23.36 2.22
CA LYS A 35 5.86 -22.28 2.65
C LYS A 35 5.09 -21.17 3.36
N PRO A 36 4.83 -21.30 4.68
CA PRO A 36 4.05 -20.30 5.43
C PRO A 36 4.79 -18.97 5.63
N LEU A 37 6.14 -19.01 5.59
CA LEU A 37 7.01 -17.84 5.64
C LEU A 37 7.88 -17.82 4.37
N ILE A 38 7.95 -16.66 3.71
CA ILE A 38 8.84 -16.44 2.57
C ILE A 38 9.82 -15.31 2.87
N LEU A 39 11.11 -15.58 2.68
CA LEU A 39 12.16 -14.57 2.64
C LEU A 39 12.33 -14.09 1.21
N VAL A 40 12.35 -12.77 1.02
CA VAL A 40 12.46 -12.12 -0.29
C VAL A 40 13.66 -11.18 -0.28
N TRP A 41 14.56 -11.37 -1.23
CA TRP A 41 15.68 -10.48 -1.49
C TRP A 41 15.31 -9.55 -2.65
N ASN A 42 15.26 -8.24 -2.40
CA ASN A 42 15.05 -7.24 -3.43
C ASN A 42 16.05 -6.10 -3.28
N ALA A 43 17.30 -6.37 -3.65
CA ALA A 43 18.40 -5.41 -3.58
C ALA A 43 19.22 -5.45 -4.89
N PRO A 44 19.82 -4.33 -5.31
CA PRO A 44 20.53 -4.23 -6.59
C PRO A 44 21.94 -4.83 -6.48
N THR A 45 22.03 -6.15 -6.26
CA THR A 45 23.29 -6.87 -6.02
C THR A 45 23.97 -7.43 -7.27
N GLU A 46 23.37 -7.26 -8.45
CA GLU A 46 23.91 -7.71 -9.74
C GLU A 46 25.30 -7.15 -10.06
N ASP A 47 25.62 -5.95 -9.55
CA ASP A 47 26.90 -5.29 -9.80
C ASP A 47 28.00 -5.72 -8.81
N CYS A 48 27.65 -6.44 -7.73
CA CYS A 48 28.60 -6.80 -6.66
C CYS A 48 29.75 -7.68 -7.15
N ALA A 49 29.44 -8.73 -7.91
CA ALA A 49 30.46 -9.63 -8.44
C ALA A 49 31.34 -8.95 -9.53
N PRO A 50 30.78 -8.35 -10.60
CA PRO A 50 31.61 -7.78 -11.66
C PRO A 50 32.38 -6.52 -11.26
N ARG A 51 31.87 -5.68 -10.33
CA ARG A 51 32.55 -4.44 -9.92
C ARG A 51 33.43 -4.57 -8.68
N HIS A 52 33.08 -5.48 -7.76
CA HIS A 52 33.72 -5.55 -6.46
C HIS A 52 34.30 -6.94 -6.14
N GLY A 53 34.12 -7.94 -7.00
CA GLY A 53 34.58 -9.31 -6.74
C GLY A 53 33.86 -9.98 -5.57
N VAL A 54 32.70 -9.44 -5.15
CA VAL A 54 31.93 -9.96 -4.01
C VAL A 54 30.75 -10.79 -4.52
N THR A 55 30.71 -12.06 -4.12
CA THR A 55 29.58 -12.95 -4.39
C THR A 55 28.79 -13.17 -3.10
N LEU A 56 27.47 -12.94 -3.16
CA LEU A 56 26.56 -13.11 -2.03
C LEU A 56 25.87 -14.48 -2.13
N SER A 57 25.86 -15.25 -1.04
CA SER A 57 24.98 -16.44 -0.95
C SER A 57 23.57 -15.98 -0.58
N LEU A 58 22.62 -16.30 -1.46
CA LEU A 58 21.20 -15.93 -1.33
C LEU A 58 20.29 -17.16 -1.19
N ASP A 59 20.86 -18.32 -0.83
CA ASP A 59 20.18 -19.63 -0.85
C ASP A 59 19.01 -19.72 0.14
N GLN A 60 18.97 -18.85 1.16
CA GLN A 60 17.87 -18.76 2.12
C GLN A 60 16.63 -18.03 1.57
N PHE A 61 16.75 -17.28 0.46
CA PHE A 61 15.67 -16.48 -0.10
C PHE A 61 14.89 -17.28 -1.14
N TYR A 62 13.57 -17.20 -1.10
CA TYR A 62 12.69 -17.86 -2.07
C TYR A 62 12.45 -17.04 -3.32
N ILE A 63 12.54 -15.72 -3.19
CA ILE A 63 12.45 -14.78 -4.28
C ILE A 63 13.71 -13.94 -4.22
N ILE A 64 14.46 -13.94 -5.31
CA ILE A 64 15.60 -13.05 -5.53
C ILE A 64 15.20 -12.16 -6.69
N ALA A 65 15.12 -10.87 -6.42
CA ALA A 65 14.75 -9.85 -7.38
C ALA A 65 15.70 -8.65 -7.27
N SER A 66 15.74 -7.84 -8.32
CA SER A 66 16.41 -6.54 -8.35
C SER A 66 15.39 -5.43 -8.57
N PRO A 67 15.48 -4.30 -7.85
CA PRO A 67 14.65 -3.11 -8.07
C PRO A 67 15.03 -2.35 -9.36
N ASN A 68 16.18 -2.68 -9.96
CA ASN A 68 16.70 -1.96 -11.12
C ASN A 68 15.79 -2.12 -12.34
N GLU A 69 15.70 -1.04 -13.13
CA GLU A 69 14.71 -0.91 -14.20
C GLU A 69 14.83 -1.98 -15.31
N GLY A 70 16.05 -2.45 -15.56
CA GLY A 70 16.34 -3.45 -16.60
C GLY A 70 15.88 -4.87 -16.24
N PHE A 71 15.54 -5.14 -14.98
CA PHE A 71 15.19 -6.48 -14.52
C PHE A 71 13.68 -6.69 -14.58
N VAL A 72 13.24 -7.49 -15.55
CA VAL A 72 11.84 -7.80 -15.85
C VAL A 72 11.57 -9.30 -15.69
N ARG A 73 10.30 -9.72 -15.70
CA ARG A 73 9.87 -11.13 -15.53
C ARG A 73 10.33 -11.74 -14.20
N GLN A 74 10.31 -10.93 -13.14
CA GLN A 74 10.72 -11.33 -11.80
C GLN A 74 9.52 -11.78 -10.96
N ASN A 75 9.74 -12.65 -9.98
CA ASN A 75 8.70 -13.07 -9.03
C ASN A 75 8.32 -11.97 -8.03
N LEU A 76 9.11 -10.90 -7.96
CA LEU A 76 8.75 -9.64 -7.30
C LEU A 76 9.02 -8.48 -8.26
N THR A 77 8.04 -7.59 -8.41
CA THR A 77 8.16 -6.35 -9.17
C THR A 77 7.82 -5.18 -8.27
N ILE A 78 8.67 -4.15 -8.23
CA ILE A 78 8.39 -2.86 -7.61
C ILE A 78 8.09 -1.82 -8.68
N PHE A 79 6.92 -1.20 -8.56
CA PHE A 79 6.47 -0.08 -9.37
C PHE A 79 6.68 1.23 -8.60
N TYR A 80 7.79 1.90 -8.89
CA TYR A 80 8.01 3.29 -8.47
C TYR A 80 7.05 4.25 -9.19
N LYS A 81 7.03 5.52 -8.79
CA LYS A 81 6.05 6.53 -9.23
C LYS A 81 5.95 6.70 -10.75
N GLU A 82 7.02 6.49 -11.51
CA GLU A 82 7.04 6.61 -12.98
C GLU A 82 6.68 5.30 -13.69
N ARG A 83 6.56 4.19 -12.96
CA ARG A 83 6.48 2.84 -13.54
C ARG A 83 5.05 2.29 -13.63
N LEU A 84 4.05 2.97 -13.06
CA LEU A 84 2.67 2.49 -13.06
C LEU A 84 1.67 3.62 -13.26
N GLY A 85 1.18 3.75 -14.49
CA GLY A 85 0.20 4.77 -14.87
C GLY A 85 0.74 6.19 -14.74
N LEU A 86 -0.18 7.16 -14.63
CA LEU A 86 0.12 8.59 -14.49
C LEU A 86 -0.07 9.05 -13.04
N TYR A 87 0.83 8.67 -12.14
CA TYR A 87 0.76 9.10 -10.74
C TYR A 87 1.03 10.61 -10.61
N PRO A 88 0.18 11.39 -9.91
CA PRO A 88 0.36 12.83 -9.75
C PRO A 88 1.33 13.17 -8.62
N TYR A 89 2.30 14.06 -8.88
CA TYR A 89 3.26 14.53 -7.88
C TYR A 89 3.89 15.87 -8.24
N TYR A 90 4.64 16.45 -7.31
CA TYR A 90 5.45 17.64 -7.56
C TYR A 90 6.93 17.25 -7.58
N GLU A 91 7.67 17.72 -8.58
CA GLU A 91 9.14 17.66 -8.57
C GLU A 91 9.72 18.61 -7.52
N GLU A 92 11.00 18.47 -7.19
CA GLU A 92 11.69 19.35 -6.22
C GLU A 92 11.60 20.84 -6.62
N GLY A 93 11.51 21.15 -7.91
CA GLY A 93 11.30 22.51 -8.43
C GLY A 93 9.86 23.04 -8.34
N GLY A 94 8.93 22.25 -7.78
CA GLY A 94 7.51 22.60 -7.67
C GLY A 94 6.71 22.40 -8.97
N THR A 95 7.32 21.82 -10.00
CA THR A 95 6.64 21.46 -11.25
C THR A 95 5.59 20.38 -10.99
N ALA A 96 4.36 20.62 -11.42
CA ALA A 96 3.29 19.64 -11.29
C ALA A 96 3.39 18.59 -12.40
N VAL A 97 3.58 17.32 -12.01
CA VAL A 97 3.52 16.16 -12.91
C VAL A 97 2.15 15.51 -12.80
N ASN A 98 1.51 15.22 -13.93
CA ASN A 98 0.15 14.67 -14.02
C ASN A 98 -0.89 15.46 -13.20
N GLY A 99 -0.72 16.79 -13.14
CA GLY A 99 -1.58 17.70 -12.36
C GLY A 99 -1.17 17.89 -10.90
N GLY A 100 -0.15 17.16 -10.41
CA GLY A 100 0.47 17.34 -9.09
C GLY A 100 -0.37 16.90 -7.88
N LEU A 101 -1.69 16.97 -7.99
CA LEU A 101 -2.64 16.63 -6.94
C LEU A 101 -3.61 15.54 -7.41
N PRO A 102 -4.02 14.61 -6.54
CA PRO A 102 -4.95 13.55 -6.90
C PRO A 102 -6.31 14.07 -7.37
N GLN A 103 -6.79 15.21 -6.86
CA GLN A 103 -8.04 15.84 -7.30
C GLN A 103 -7.94 16.60 -8.64
N LEU A 104 -6.73 16.79 -9.18
CA LEU A 104 -6.50 17.37 -10.52
C LEU A 104 -6.12 16.30 -11.57
N ALA A 105 -5.75 15.10 -11.13
CA ALA A 105 -5.32 14.02 -12.00
C ALA A 105 -6.53 13.31 -12.65
N SER A 106 -6.38 12.92 -13.92
CA SER A 106 -7.35 12.08 -14.61
C SER A 106 -7.11 10.61 -14.25
N ILE A 107 -8.01 10.03 -13.45
CA ILE A 107 -7.94 8.60 -13.10
C ILE A 107 -8.09 7.70 -14.33
N THR A 108 -8.88 8.12 -15.32
CA THR A 108 -9.05 7.38 -16.58
C THR A 108 -7.73 7.28 -17.34
N GLN A 109 -7.07 8.42 -17.58
CA GLN A 109 -5.78 8.43 -18.28
C GLN A 109 -4.68 7.71 -17.48
N HIS A 110 -4.72 7.82 -16.14
CA HIS A 110 -3.84 7.04 -15.28
C HIS A 110 -3.98 5.55 -15.55
N CYS A 111 -5.21 5.02 -15.49
CA CYS A 111 -5.48 3.61 -15.73
C CYS A 111 -5.17 3.17 -17.18
N GLU A 112 -5.47 4.01 -18.18
CA GLU A 112 -5.15 3.73 -19.59
C GLU A 112 -3.64 3.58 -19.84
N LYS A 113 -2.80 4.26 -19.03
CA LYS A 113 -1.34 4.17 -19.11
C LYS A 113 -0.76 2.99 -18.32
N MET A 114 -1.48 2.44 -17.35
CA MET A 114 -0.99 1.34 -16.50
C MET A 114 -0.55 0.09 -17.28
N PRO A 115 -1.26 -0.38 -18.34
CA PRO A 115 -0.87 -1.57 -19.08
C PRO A 115 0.56 -1.54 -19.61
N GLU A 116 1.10 -0.39 -19.99
CA GLU A 116 2.48 -0.28 -20.48
C GLU A 116 3.50 -0.67 -19.40
N GLY A 117 3.34 -0.15 -18.19
CA GLY A 117 4.17 -0.50 -17.04
C GLY A 117 4.00 -1.97 -16.66
N VAL A 118 2.75 -2.43 -16.55
CA VAL A 118 2.45 -3.82 -16.18
C VAL A 118 3.05 -4.79 -17.20
N GLN A 119 2.82 -4.58 -18.50
CA GLN A 119 3.35 -5.45 -19.55
C GLN A 119 4.88 -5.41 -19.66
N LYS A 120 5.52 -4.27 -19.34
CA LYS A 120 6.99 -4.19 -19.32
C LYS A 120 7.59 -5.16 -18.30
N TYR A 121 7.09 -5.12 -17.06
CA TYR A 121 7.68 -5.86 -15.93
C TYR A 121 7.05 -7.24 -15.68
N ILE A 122 5.73 -7.37 -15.83
CA ILE A 122 4.92 -8.57 -15.63
C ILE A 122 4.31 -9.00 -16.98
N ARG A 123 5.13 -9.67 -17.80
CA ARG A 123 4.76 -10.04 -19.18
C ARG A 123 3.77 -11.20 -19.27
N GLU A 124 3.85 -12.14 -18.33
CA GLU A 124 3.02 -13.34 -18.34
C GLU A 124 1.73 -13.05 -17.55
N PRO A 125 0.53 -13.16 -18.17
CA PRO A 125 -0.74 -12.92 -17.48
C PRO A 125 -0.96 -13.85 -16.27
N GLU A 126 -0.38 -15.05 -16.31
CA GLU A 126 -0.48 -16.05 -15.25
C GLU A 126 0.67 -15.97 -14.22
N ALA A 127 1.50 -14.92 -14.28
CA ALA A 127 2.62 -14.74 -13.36
C ALA A 127 2.14 -14.76 -11.90
N LYS A 128 2.79 -15.60 -11.08
CA LYS A 128 2.56 -15.67 -9.63
C LYS A 128 3.72 -15.03 -8.91
N GLY A 129 3.45 -13.98 -8.16
CA GLY A 129 4.48 -13.21 -7.48
C GLY A 129 3.94 -12.08 -6.62
N LEU A 130 4.84 -11.17 -6.28
CA LEU A 130 4.55 -9.96 -5.52
C LEU A 130 4.63 -8.74 -6.45
N ALA A 131 3.58 -7.95 -6.50
CA ALA A 131 3.57 -6.64 -7.14
C ALA A 131 3.47 -5.58 -6.04
N VAL A 132 4.50 -4.74 -5.92
CA VAL A 132 4.60 -3.68 -4.91
C VAL A 132 4.47 -2.35 -5.62
N ILE A 133 3.54 -1.50 -5.19
CA ILE A 133 3.42 -0.12 -5.65
C ILE A 133 4.10 0.75 -4.60
N ASP A 134 5.18 1.43 -5.00
CA ASP A 134 5.98 2.25 -4.11
C ASP A 134 5.78 3.74 -4.45
N TRP A 135 4.68 4.27 -3.90
CA TRP A 135 4.28 5.66 -4.11
C TRP A 135 4.44 6.45 -2.83
N GLU A 136 5.44 7.32 -2.86
CA GLU A 136 5.91 7.99 -1.65
C GLU A 136 5.60 9.48 -1.62
N GLU A 137 5.12 10.07 -2.70
CA GLU A 137 5.11 11.52 -2.85
C GLU A 137 4.10 12.20 -1.94
N TRP A 138 2.88 11.66 -1.86
CA TRP A 138 1.84 12.09 -0.93
C TRP A 138 1.26 10.92 -0.12
N ARG A 139 0.56 11.25 0.96
CA ARG A 139 -0.19 10.30 1.80
C ARG A 139 -1.68 10.56 1.64
N PRO A 140 -2.54 9.52 1.59
CA PRO A 140 -3.98 9.73 1.39
C PRO A 140 -4.69 10.43 2.56
N LEU A 141 -4.04 10.48 3.74
CA LEU A 141 -4.50 11.22 4.89
C LEU A 141 -3.82 12.59 4.93
N TRP A 142 -4.62 13.65 4.92
CA TRP A 142 -4.19 15.04 4.89
C TRP A 142 -3.16 15.35 5.97
N ILE A 143 -3.43 14.91 7.20
CA ILE A 143 -2.57 15.19 8.37
C ILE A 143 -1.17 14.56 8.26
N ARG A 144 -0.98 13.58 7.38
CA ARG A 144 0.31 12.89 7.15
C ARG A 144 1.16 13.56 6.06
N ASN A 145 0.67 14.61 5.41
CA ASN A 145 1.40 15.41 4.43
C ASN A 145 2.03 16.65 5.11
N TRP A 146 3.03 16.41 5.95
CA TRP A 146 3.81 17.44 6.64
C TRP A 146 5.25 17.49 6.11
N ASP A 147 6.04 18.46 6.58
CA ASP A 147 7.42 18.72 6.12
C ASP A 147 7.47 18.91 4.59
N ILE A 148 8.34 18.21 3.86
CA ILE A 148 8.48 18.33 2.41
C ILE A 148 7.16 18.04 1.65
N LYS A 149 6.21 17.33 2.29
CA LYS A 149 4.89 17.01 1.71
C LYS A 149 3.84 18.10 1.97
N ASP A 150 4.19 19.17 2.67
CA ASP A 150 3.26 20.29 2.90
C ASP A 150 2.86 20.99 1.58
N VAL A 151 3.66 20.84 0.52
CA VAL A 151 3.33 21.30 -0.83
C VAL A 151 1.95 20.82 -1.29
N TYR A 152 1.56 19.58 -0.95
CA TYR A 152 0.25 19.03 -1.32
C TYR A 152 -0.90 19.75 -0.61
N ARG A 153 -0.69 20.14 0.66
CA ARG A 153 -1.68 20.93 1.43
C ARG A 153 -1.77 22.35 0.90
N ASN A 154 -0.63 22.96 0.60
CA ASN A 154 -0.55 24.32 0.06
C ASN A 154 -1.22 24.43 -1.31
N LYS A 155 -0.85 23.55 -2.23
CA LYS A 155 -1.40 23.55 -3.60
C LYS A 155 -2.88 23.19 -3.63
N SER A 156 -3.34 22.31 -2.72
CA SER A 156 -4.78 22.04 -2.57
C SER A 156 -5.56 23.28 -2.13
N ARG A 157 -5.04 24.05 -1.16
CA ARG A 157 -5.67 25.30 -0.71
C ARG A 157 -5.65 26.37 -1.80
N GLU A 158 -4.53 26.52 -2.50
CA GLU A 158 -4.37 27.46 -3.62
C GLU A 158 -5.42 27.21 -4.70
N MET A 159 -5.57 25.95 -5.13
CA MET A 159 -6.56 25.55 -6.13
C MET A 159 -8.00 25.89 -5.69
N VAL A 160 -8.37 25.58 -4.45
CA VAL A 160 -9.72 25.87 -3.94
C VAL A 160 -9.96 27.38 -3.84
N LYS A 161 -8.95 28.15 -3.42
CA LYS A 161 -9.03 29.62 -3.35
C LYS A 161 -9.15 30.26 -4.73
N LEU A 162 -8.43 29.77 -5.73
CA LEU A 162 -8.51 30.26 -7.11
C LEU A 162 -9.92 30.06 -7.68
N LYS A 163 -10.55 28.91 -7.43
CA LYS A 163 -11.95 28.64 -7.83
C LYS A 163 -12.97 29.44 -7.01
N ASN A 164 -12.62 29.85 -5.79
CA ASN A 164 -13.53 30.52 -4.86
C ASN A 164 -12.88 31.75 -4.18
N PRO A 165 -12.64 32.85 -4.91
CA PRO A 165 -11.86 33.98 -4.40
C PRO A 165 -12.44 34.65 -3.15
N THR A 166 -13.76 34.60 -2.96
CA THR A 166 -14.47 35.23 -1.85
C THR A 166 -14.54 34.38 -0.58
N TRP A 167 -14.14 33.10 -0.63
CA TRP A 167 -14.22 32.23 0.54
C TRP A 167 -13.19 32.59 1.61
N SER A 168 -13.60 32.42 2.87
CA SER A 168 -12.72 32.56 4.03
C SER A 168 -11.61 31.49 4.02
N PRO A 169 -10.45 31.77 4.63
CA PRO A 169 -9.36 30.81 4.75
C PRO A 169 -9.77 29.46 5.36
N ASP A 170 -10.61 29.47 6.41
CA ASP A 170 -11.05 28.24 7.08
C ASP A 170 -11.92 27.37 6.17
N LYS A 171 -12.81 28.00 5.39
CA LYS A 171 -13.64 27.28 4.43
C LYS A 171 -12.79 26.66 3.33
N VAL A 172 -11.81 27.41 2.81
CA VAL A 172 -10.84 26.91 1.82
C VAL A 172 -10.05 25.73 2.37
N ALA A 173 -9.52 25.84 3.60
CA ALA A 173 -8.75 24.76 4.24
C ALA A 173 -9.58 23.49 4.41
N LYS A 174 -10.82 23.62 4.91
CA LYS A 174 -11.73 22.48 5.11
C LYS A 174 -12.08 21.77 3.81
N VAL A 175 -12.40 22.53 2.75
CA VAL A 175 -12.75 21.96 1.44
C VAL A 175 -11.52 21.34 0.77
N ALA A 176 -10.35 22.01 0.82
CA ALA A 176 -9.11 21.47 0.28
C ALA A 176 -8.74 20.12 0.90
N GLN A 177 -8.90 19.98 2.22
CA GLN A 177 -8.71 18.69 2.89
C GLN A 177 -9.68 17.63 2.36
N GLN A 178 -10.97 17.93 2.29
CA GLN A 178 -11.99 16.99 1.84
C GLN A 178 -11.76 16.53 0.39
N GLU A 179 -11.51 17.46 -0.52
CA GLU A 179 -11.26 17.16 -1.94
C GLU A 179 -10.00 16.31 -2.12
N PHE A 180 -8.93 16.63 -1.38
CA PHE A 180 -7.68 15.89 -1.44
C PHE A 180 -7.86 14.45 -0.94
N GLU A 181 -8.41 14.24 0.26
CA GLU A 181 -8.53 12.88 0.84
C GLU A 181 -9.49 12.00 0.04
N LEU A 182 -10.61 12.55 -0.45
CA LEU A 182 -11.55 11.81 -1.31
C LEU A 182 -10.89 11.39 -2.62
N SER A 183 -10.13 12.31 -3.24
CA SER A 183 -9.48 12.02 -4.52
C SER A 183 -8.29 11.09 -4.35
N ALA A 184 -7.48 11.26 -3.31
CA ALA A 184 -6.37 10.37 -2.97
C ALA A 184 -6.86 8.95 -2.72
N ARG A 185 -7.93 8.79 -1.93
CA ARG A 185 -8.59 7.50 -1.71
C ARG A 185 -9.07 6.88 -3.00
N LYS A 186 -9.80 7.64 -3.83
CA LYS A 186 -10.31 7.17 -5.12
C LYS A 186 -9.15 6.71 -6.01
N PHE A 187 -8.11 7.53 -6.13
CA PHE A 187 -6.96 7.25 -6.99
C PHE A 187 -6.30 5.93 -6.60
N MET A 188 -5.91 5.76 -5.32
CA MET A 188 -5.27 4.52 -4.87
C MET A 188 -6.16 3.29 -5.01
N LEU A 189 -7.47 3.40 -4.71
CA LEU A 189 -8.40 2.28 -4.82
C LEU A 189 -8.64 1.85 -6.27
N GLU A 190 -8.82 2.81 -7.18
CA GLU A 190 -9.03 2.49 -8.60
C GLU A 190 -7.75 1.91 -9.23
N THR A 191 -6.56 2.42 -8.89
CA THR A 191 -5.28 1.80 -9.29
C THR A 191 -5.20 0.34 -8.81
N LEU A 192 -5.47 0.09 -7.52
CA LEU A 192 -5.42 -1.28 -6.96
C LEU A 192 -6.48 -2.20 -7.57
N LYS A 193 -7.66 -1.66 -7.88
CA LYS A 193 -8.74 -2.40 -8.52
C LYS A 193 -8.33 -2.78 -9.94
N TYR A 194 -7.85 -1.82 -10.72
CA TYR A 194 -7.41 -2.03 -12.11
C TYR A 194 -6.24 -3.03 -12.17
N ALA A 195 -5.24 -2.91 -11.29
CA ALA A 195 -4.09 -3.79 -11.26
C ALA A 195 -4.39 -5.25 -10.84
N LYS A 196 -5.55 -5.50 -10.23
CA LYS A 196 -5.96 -6.84 -9.76
C LYS A 196 -6.80 -7.63 -10.77
N VAL A 197 -7.26 -7.00 -11.85
CA VAL A 197 -8.11 -7.63 -12.87
C VAL A 197 -7.28 -8.44 -13.84
#